data_AF-A0A846C5L2-F1
#
_entry.id   AF-A0A846C5L2-F1
#
_cell.length_a   1.000
_cell.length_b   1.000
_cell.length_c   1.000
_cell.angle_alpha   90.00
_cell.angle_beta   90.00
_cell.angle_gamma   90.00
#
_symmetry.space_group_name_H-M   'P 1'
#
loop_
_entity.id
_entity.type
_entity.pdbx_description
1 polymer ?
#
loop_
_entity_poly.entity_id
_entity_poly.type
_entity_poly.pdbx_seq_one_letter_code
_entity_poly.pdbx_strand_id
1 'polypeptide(L)'
;MSNFSVIDSFNQDYFNSKDMDLFYQRVSGEHTHCPIFEHPDEDLHIAKKRTTEYMASLLKIDSKSHLLDLGSGYGGAARYLAEKYSCQVSCLNLSEEQNAVNIKRNQAQKFSHLINVYQGSFENLPFPDSTFNAAWAQDSFFYSDTQLQAFREAHRVLVKGGEFLICTYFFTGDRPSEADVNKVTNWYTGGIHKVYFLHIDEYRKVAKEIGMSEVQIIELTDNVPLNYLQLLQKMEKIQAEEKLWSEYFFNKKKQRLLDCGEMGKSGLIQWGILHYRKEN
;
A
#
# COMPACT_ATOMS: atom_id res chain seq x y z
N MET A 1 -18.53 7.20 -19.09
CA MET A 1 -19.13 7.58 -17.79
C MET A 1 -18.97 6.38 -16.89
N SER A 2 -17.98 6.41 -15.99
CA SER A 2 -17.70 5.31 -15.06
C SER A 2 -18.73 5.34 -13.94
N ASN A 3 -19.56 4.30 -13.86
CA ASN A 3 -20.49 4.11 -12.75
C ASN A 3 -19.71 3.66 -11.52
N PHE A 4 -19.24 4.63 -10.74
CA PHE A 4 -18.77 4.39 -9.38
C PHE A 4 -19.98 4.10 -8.48
N SER A 5 -19.86 3.11 -7.60
CA SER A 5 -20.90 2.75 -6.64
C SER A 5 -21.06 3.84 -5.57
N VAL A 6 -22.19 3.86 -4.86
CA VAL A 6 -22.44 4.78 -3.71
C VAL A 6 -21.38 4.63 -2.60
N ILE A 7 -20.71 3.48 -2.54
CA ILE A 7 -19.64 3.19 -1.60
C ILE A 7 -18.31 3.80 -2.09
N ASP A 8 -18.05 3.79 -3.39
CA ASP A 8 -16.88 4.45 -3.98
C ASP A 8 -16.91 5.95 -3.74
N SER A 9 -18.10 6.58 -3.82
CA SER A 9 -18.27 7.99 -3.45
C SER A 9 -18.03 8.27 -1.97
N PHE A 10 -18.45 7.36 -1.06
CA PHE A 10 -18.25 7.55 0.39
C PHE A 10 -16.78 7.37 0.80
N ASN A 11 -16.09 6.41 0.18
CA ASN A 11 -14.64 6.23 0.34
C ASN A 11 -13.91 7.50 -0.11
N GLN A 12 -14.29 8.03 -1.28
CA GLN A 12 -13.72 9.26 -1.83
C GLN A 12 -13.96 10.47 -0.91
N ASP A 13 -15.17 10.64 -0.36
CA ASP A 13 -15.49 11.75 0.55
C ASP A 13 -14.72 11.70 1.88
N TYR A 14 -14.45 10.51 2.44
CA TYR A 14 -13.63 10.39 3.65
C TYR A 14 -12.17 10.74 3.37
N PHE A 15 -11.58 10.18 2.31
CA PHE A 15 -10.21 10.46 1.92
C PHE A 15 -9.99 11.91 1.48
N ASN A 16 -11.02 12.55 0.92
CA ASN A 16 -10.99 13.94 0.45
C ASN A 16 -11.43 14.95 1.50
N SER A 17 -11.60 14.54 2.76
CA SER A 17 -11.90 15.49 3.84
C SER A 17 -10.65 16.29 4.21
N LYS A 18 -10.81 17.60 4.43
CA LYS A 18 -9.73 18.50 4.87
C LYS A 18 -8.99 17.96 6.10
N ASP A 19 -9.70 17.36 7.03
CA ASP A 19 -9.12 16.77 8.23
C ASP A 19 -8.22 15.54 7.90
N MET A 20 -8.64 14.68 6.97
CA MET A 20 -7.82 13.56 6.50
C MET A 20 -6.59 14.03 5.72
N ASP A 21 -6.72 15.03 4.86
CA ASP A 21 -5.58 15.63 4.17
C ASP A 21 -4.55 16.19 5.14
N LEU A 22 -5.00 16.93 6.15
CA LEU A 22 -4.13 17.44 7.21
C LEU A 22 -3.47 16.31 8.00
N PHE A 23 -4.17 15.22 8.27
CA PHE A 23 -3.59 14.02 8.89
C PHE A 23 -2.48 13.44 8.02
N TYR A 24 -2.71 13.24 6.72
CA TYR A 24 -1.68 12.73 5.83
C TYR A 24 -0.48 13.66 5.75
N GLN A 25 -0.70 14.96 5.59
CA GLN A 25 0.39 15.93 5.45
C GLN A 25 1.22 16.09 6.73
N ARG A 26 0.57 16.13 7.89
CA ARG A 26 1.23 16.49 9.16
C ARG A 26 1.68 15.28 9.97
N VAL A 27 0.99 14.15 9.86
CA VAL A 27 1.27 12.94 10.64
C VAL A 27 1.97 11.91 9.78
N SER A 28 1.31 11.41 8.73
CA SER A 28 1.81 10.28 7.94
C SER A 28 3.00 10.63 7.03
N GLY A 29 3.00 11.84 6.46
CA GLY A 29 3.98 12.27 5.47
C GLY A 29 3.73 11.69 4.07
N GLU A 30 4.79 11.64 3.26
CA GLU A 30 4.76 11.20 1.87
C GLU A 30 4.54 9.69 1.70
N HIS A 31 4.94 8.90 2.70
CA HIS A 31 4.77 7.46 2.75
C HIS A 31 3.60 7.13 3.70
N THR A 32 2.58 6.45 3.20
CA THR A 32 1.37 6.12 3.97
C THR A 32 1.28 4.66 4.40
N HIS A 33 2.24 3.83 3.99
CA HIS A 33 2.33 2.42 4.35
C HIS A 33 2.97 2.22 5.73
N CYS A 34 2.86 0.99 6.24
CA CYS A 34 3.45 0.57 7.48
C CYS A 34 4.99 0.50 7.36
N PRO A 35 5.73 0.97 8.38
CA PRO A 35 7.19 1.00 8.44
C PRO A 35 7.82 -0.35 8.78
N ILE A 36 9.14 -0.43 8.55
CA ILE A 36 10.01 -1.42 9.19
C ILE A 36 10.92 -0.64 10.15
N PHE A 37 10.81 -0.92 11.44
CA PHE A 37 11.60 -0.27 12.48
C PHE A 37 12.89 -1.03 12.75
N GLU A 38 13.99 -0.29 12.98
CA GLU A 38 15.20 -0.86 13.59
C GLU A 38 15.18 -0.76 15.11
N HIS A 39 14.56 0.30 15.64
CA HIS A 39 14.37 0.50 17.07
C HIS A 39 13.08 1.27 17.38
N PRO A 40 12.50 1.15 18.59
CA PRO A 40 11.16 1.67 18.90
C PRO A 40 10.99 3.20 18.79
N ASP A 41 12.06 3.94 19.06
CA ASP A 41 12.06 5.42 19.07
C ASP A 41 12.47 6.03 17.73
N GLU A 42 12.56 5.22 16.68
CA GLU A 42 12.97 5.68 15.36
C GLU A 42 11.95 6.64 14.73
N ASP A 43 12.45 7.63 13.99
CA ASP A 43 11.59 8.53 13.23
C ASP A 43 10.77 7.77 12.18
N LEU A 44 9.45 8.01 12.21
CA LEU A 44 8.50 7.31 11.35
C LEU A 44 8.78 7.49 9.85
N HIS A 45 9.32 8.63 9.43
CA HIS A 45 9.64 8.84 8.02
C HIS A 45 10.81 7.96 7.57
N ILE A 46 11.84 7.83 8.41
CA ILE A 46 12.97 6.92 8.17
C ILE A 46 12.47 5.47 8.12
N ALA A 47 11.68 5.06 9.13
CA ALA A 47 11.17 3.70 9.24
C ALA A 47 10.24 3.31 8.08
N LYS A 48 9.42 4.26 7.60
CA LYS A 48 8.61 4.04 6.39
C LYS A 48 9.47 3.92 5.15
N LYS A 49 10.40 4.85 4.93
CA LYS A 49 11.31 4.75 3.77
C LYS A 49 11.97 3.38 3.73
N ARG A 50 12.42 2.85 4.88
CA ARG A 50 13.01 1.51 4.98
C ARG A 50 12.14 0.39 4.43
N THR A 51 10.82 0.42 4.58
CA THR A 51 9.94 -0.59 3.95
C THR A 51 10.12 -0.61 2.42
N THR A 52 10.14 0.57 1.79
CA THR A 52 10.39 0.70 0.34
C THR A 52 11.81 0.25 -0.01
N GLU A 53 12.81 0.60 0.80
CA GLU A 53 14.19 0.16 0.56
C GLU A 53 14.34 -1.35 0.65
N TYR A 54 13.69 -1.96 1.64
CA TYR A 54 13.70 -3.39 1.86
C TYR A 54 13.02 -4.13 0.72
N MET A 55 11.80 -3.73 0.32
CA MET A 55 11.14 -4.30 -0.86
C MET A 55 11.99 -4.18 -2.12
N ALA A 56 12.61 -3.02 -2.37
CA ALA A 56 13.47 -2.83 -3.53
C ALA A 56 14.72 -3.72 -3.47
N SER A 57 15.25 -4.02 -2.28
CA SER A 57 16.41 -4.90 -2.10
C SER A 57 16.14 -6.37 -2.42
N LEU A 58 14.88 -6.78 -2.42
CA LEU A 58 14.45 -8.14 -2.79
C LEU A 58 14.43 -8.35 -4.31
N LEU A 59 14.52 -7.27 -5.08
CA LEU A 59 14.48 -7.26 -6.54
C LEU A 59 15.86 -6.99 -7.13
N LYS A 60 16.10 -7.51 -8.33
CA LYS A 60 17.29 -7.16 -9.12
C LYS A 60 16.98 -5.97 -10.03
N ILE A 61 17.10 -4.76 -9.48
CA ILE A 61 16.79 -3.52 -10.19
C ILE A 61 18.08 -2.88 -10.74
N ASP A 62 18.03 -2.49 -12.00
CA ASP A 62 19.06 -1.70 -12.67
C ASP A 62 18.44 -0.59 -13.53
N SER A 63 19.28 0.19 -14.21
CA SER A 63 18.83 1.31 -15.05
C SER A 63 18.05 0.90 -16.30
N LYS A 64 17.99 -0.41 -16.62
CA LYS A 64 17.20 -0.96 -17.73
C LYS A 64 15.86 -1.51 -17.26
N SER A 65 15.66 -1.58 -15.95
CA SER A 65 14.44 -2.12 -15.36
C SER A 65 13.26 -1.15 -15.55
N HIS A 66 12.09 -1.71 -15.82
CA HIS A 66 10.81 -1.00 -15.83
C HIS A 66 9.88 -1.59 -14.79
N LEU A 67 9.55 -0.79 -13.78
CA LEU A 67 8.72 -1.17 -12.65
C LEU A 67 7.31 -0.59 -12.74
N LEU A 68 6.32 -1.35 -12.25
CA LEU A 68 4.94 -0.90 -12.07
C LEU A 68 4.62 -0.71 -10.58
N ASP A 69 4.26 0.50 -10.20
CA ASP A 69 3.82 0.88 -8.84
C ASP A 69 2.29 0.92 -8.76
N LEU A 70 1.68 -0.13 -8.20
CA LEU A 70 0.23 -0.27 -8.05
C LEU A 70 -0.24 0.39 -6.76
N GLY A 71 -1.01 1.48 -6.91
CA GLY A 71 -1.44 2.30 -5.78
C GLY A 71 -0.34 3.28 -5.36
N SER A 72 0.29 3.95 -6.33
CA SER A 72 1.48 4.77 -6.12
C SER A 72 1.31 5.97 -5.17
N GLY A 73 0.07 6.34 -4.85
CA GLY A 73 -0.25 7.53 -4.04
C GLY A 73 0.44 8.78 -4.58
N TYR A 74 1.17 9.48 -3.71
CA TYR A 74 1.95 10.68 -4.08
C TYR A 74 3.28 10.38 -4.80
N GLY A 75 3.63 9.11 -5.03
CA GLY A 75 4.79 8.67 -5.81
C GLY A 75 6.14 8.68 -5.08
N GLY A 76 6.14 8.62 -3.74
CA GLY A 76 7.39 8.61 -2.97
C GLY A 76 8.27 7.39 -3.26
N ALA A 77 7.65 6.21 -3.36
CA ALA A 77 8.35 4.97 -3.70
C ALA A 77 8.93 5.00 -5.11
N ALA A 78 8.15 5.48 -6.10
CA ALA A 78 8.61 5.64 -7.47
C ALA A 78 9.81 6.60 -7.60
N ARG A 79 9.82 7.71 -6.87
CA ARG A 79 10.96 8.65 -6.85
C ARG A 79 12.19 8.04 -6.23
N TYR A 80 12.05 7.33 -5.11
CA TYR A 80 13.17 6.59 -4.51
C TYR A 80 13.77 5.57 -5.49
N LEU A 81 12.94 4.80 -6.19
CA LEU A 81 13.39 3.82 -7.18
C LEU A 81 14.14 4.49 -8.35
N ALA A 82 13.55 5.54 -8.92
CA ALA A 82 14.15 6.27 -10.04
C ALA A 82 15.48 6.92 -9.63
N GLU A 83 15.55 7.51 -8.43
CA GLU A 83 16.78 8.11 -7.90
C GLU A 83 17.87 7.06 -7.67
N LYS A 84 17.55 5.97 -6.98
CA LYS A 84 18.55 4.98 -6.55
C LYS A 84 19.06 4.11 -7.70
N TYR A 85 18.17 3.71 -8.60
CA TYR A 85 18.49 2.71 -9.64
C TYR A 85 18.49 3.28 -11.06
N SER A 86 18.08 4.54 -11.26
CA SER A 86 17.89 5.12 -12.59
C SER A 86 16.95 4.30 -13.49
N CYS A 87 16.01 3.57 -12.88
CA CYS A 87 15.04 2.72 -13.57
C CYS A 87 13.80 3.51 -14.00
N GLN A 88 13.02 2.95 -14.93
CA GLN A 88 11.71 3.50 -15.27
C GLN A 88 10.65 3.02 -14.29
N VAL A 89 9.73 3.90 -13.91
CA VAL A 89 8.60 3.56 -13.03
C VAL A 89 7.29 4.07 -13.64
N SER A 90 6.37 3.15 -13.90
CA SER A 90 4.97 3.49 -14.18
C SER A 90 4.20 3.47 -12.87
N CYS A 91 3.67 4.62 -12.47
CA CYS A 91 2.78 4.77 -11.33
C CYS A 91 1.34 4.59 -11.78
N LEU A 92 0.58 3.69 -11.15
CA LEU A 92 -0.85 3.55 -11.36
C LEU A 92 -1.59 3.88 -10.07
N ASN A 93 -2.54 4.80 -10.12
CA ASN A 93 -3.33 5.17 -8.95
C ASN A 93 -4.70 5.76 -9.33
N LEU A 94 -5.71 5.49 -8.50
CA LEU A 94 -7.09 5.88 -8.80
C LEU A 94 -7.36 7.38 -8.55
N SER A 95 -6.68 7.98 -7.57
CA SER A 95 -6.89 9.36 -7.15
C SER A 95 -6.23 10.37 -8.09
N GLU A 96 -7.04 11.15 -8.80
CA GLU A 96 -6.59 12.24 -9.68
C GLU A 96 -5.80 13.31 -8.91
N GLU A 97 -6.21 13.65 -7.69
CA GLU A 97 -5.55 14.65 -6.86
C GLU A 97 -4.14 14.22 -6.43
N GLN A 98 -4.00 12.96 -5.98
CA GLN A 98 -2.69 12.40 -5.66
C GLN A 98 -1.80 12.32 -6.90
N ASN A 99 -2.38 11.97 -8.06
CA ASN A 99 -1.67 11.92 -9.33
C ASN A 99 -1.15 13.30 -9.76
N ALA A 100 -1.96 14.35 -9.63
CA ALA A 100 -1.54 15.71 -9.91
C ALA A 100 -0.37 16.16 -9.04
N VAL A 101 -0.40 15.83 -7.73
CA VAL A 101 0.71 16.10 -6.81
C VAL A 101 1.95 15.28 -7.17
N ASN A 102 1.79 14.00 -7.53
CA ASN A 102 2.88 13.13 -7.96
C ASN A 102 3.59 13.71 -9.20
N ILE A 103 2.84 14.05 -10.24
CA ILE A 103 3.36 14.68 -11.48
C ILE A 103 4.13 15.96 -11.16
N LYS A 104 3.55 16.85 -10.35
CA LYS A 104 4.20 18.12 -9.96
C LYS A 104 5.52 17.90 -9.22
N ARG A 105 5.57 16.91 -8.31
CA ARG A 105 6.80 16.57 -7.58
C ARG A 105 7.85 15.94 -8.49
N ASN A 106 7.45 15.06 -9.41
CA ASN A 106 8.36 14.46 -10.38
C ASN A 106 8.99 15.53 -11.28
N GLN A 107 8.23 16.54 -11.72
CA GLN A 107 8.75 17.69 -12.46
C GLN A 107 9.74 18.51 -11.63
N ALA A 108 9.37 18.87 -10.40
CA ALA A 108 10.21 19.68 -9.51
C ALA A 108 11.55 19.00 -9.20
N GLN A 109 11.56 17.67 -9.05
CA GLN A 109 12.74 16.87 -8.76
C GLN A 109 13.43 16.30 -10.01
N LYS A 110 12.99 16.70 -11.22
CA LYS A 110 13.55 16.31 -12.52
C LYS A 110 13.46 14.81 -12.84
N PHE A 111 12.50 14.09 -12.27
CA PHE A 111 12.24 12.67 -12.54
C PHE A 111 11.22 12.38 -13.64
N SER A 112 10.65 13.41 -14.29
CA SER A 112 9.61 13.22 -15.33
C SER A 112 10.03 12.38 -16.53
N HIS A 113 11.33 12.14 -16.73
CA HIS A 113 11.86 11.29 -17.79
C HIS A 113 11.98 9.81 -17.38
N LEU A 114 11.85 9.50 -16.08
CA LEU A 114 11.88 8.14 -15.52
C LEU A 114 10.53 7.70 -14.97
N ILE A 115 9.66 8.64 -14.57
CA ILE A 115 8.40 8.33 -13.89
C ILE A 115 7.21 8.82 -14.71
N ASN A 116 6.35 7.89 -15.09
CA ASN A 116 5.07 8.14 -15.75
C ASN A 116 3.92 7.85 -14.77
N VAL A 117 2.87 8.69 -14.78
CA VAL A 117 1.74 8.56 -13.86
C VAL A 117 0.46 8.31 -14.66
N TYR A 118 -0.26 7.26 -14.29
CA TYR A 118 -1.46 6.78 -14.94
C TYR A 118 -2.61 6.70 -13.94
N GLN A 119 -3.78 7.15 -14.37
CA GLN A 119 -5.02 6.92 -13.64
C GLN A 119 -5.64 5.59 -14.10
N GLY A 120 -5.98 4.72 -13.16
CA GLY A 120 -6.63 3.45 -13.47
C GLY A 120 -6.79 2.54 -12.26
N SER A 121 -7.39 1.38 -12.50
CA SER A 121 -7.71 0.36 -11.51
C SER A 121 -6.79 -0.85 -11.66
N PHE A 122 -6.59 -1.64 -10.61
CA PHE A 122 -5.67 -2.79 -10.63
C PHE A 122 -6.22 -3.95 -11.47
N GLU A 123 -7.54 -4.02 -11.58
CA GLU A 123 -8.32 -5.07 -12.24
C GLU A 123 -8.28 -4.99 -13.77
N ASN A 124 -7.84 -3.84 -14.31
CA ASN A 124 -7.79 -3.55 -15.74
C ASN A 124 -6.62 -2.61 -16.01
N LEU A 125 -5.42 -3.18 -16.10
CA LEU A 125 -4.20 -2.41 -16.25
C LEU A 125 -4.08 -1.89 -17.69
N PRO A 126 -3.87 -0.58 -17.92
CA PRO A 126 -3.80 0.02 -19.25
C PRO A 126 -2.43 -0.21 -19.93
N PHE A 127 -1.84 -1.39 -19.72
CA PHE A 127 -0.52 -1.75 -20.22
C PHE A 127 -0.59 -3.04 -21.05
N PRO A 128 0.26 -3.17 -22.08
CA PRO A 128 0.40 -4.42 -22.81
C PRO A 128 0.91 -5.57 -21.94
N ASP A 129 0.68 -6.79 -22.41
CA ASP A 129 1.27 -7.99 -21.85
C ASP A 129 2.80 -7.88 -21.85
N SER A 130 3.46 -8.47 -20.85
CA SER A 130 4.94 -8.57 -20.80
C SER A 130 5.68 -7.24 -20.96
N THR A 131 5.27 -6.23 -20.21
CA THR A 131 5.86 -4.88 -20.20
C THR A 131 6.89 -4.69 -19.09
N PHE A 132 6.60 -5.17 -17.87
CA PHE A 132 7.35 -4.80 -16.67
C PHE A 132 8.29 -5.92 -16.19
N ASN A 133 9.47 -5.52 -15.71
CA ASN A 133 10.40 -6.43 -15.03
C ASN A 133 9.90 -6.78 -13.63
N ALA A 134 9.28 -5.82 -12.93
CA ALA A 134 8.62 -6.06 -11.67
C ALA A 134 7.36 -5.20 -11.52
N ALA A 135 6.39 -5.71 -10.79
CA ALA A 135 5.26 -4.96 -10.29
C ALA A 135 5.31 -5.01 -8.77
N TRP A 136 4.83 -3.98 -8.10
CA TRP A 136 4.65 -4.04 -6.66
C TRP A 136 3.42 -3.27 -6.18
N ALA A 137 3.01 -3.53 -4.96
CA ALA A 137 1.93 -2.82 -4.27
C ALA A 137 2.32 -2.65 -2.79
N GLN A 138 2.33 -1.42 -2.29
CA GLN A 138 2.65 -1.12 -0.88
C GLN A 138 1.39 -0.68 -0.13
N ASP A 139 0.82 -1.57 0.69
CA ASP A 139 -0.41 -1.34 1.47
C ASP A 139 -1.57 -0.76 0.66
N SER A 140 -1.69 -1.20 -0.59
CA SER A 140 -2.70 -0.72 -1.54
C SER A 140 -3.58 -1.84 -2.09
N PHE A 141 -3.04 -3.05 -2.20
CA PHE A 141 -3.67 -4.14 -2.96
C PHE A 141 -5.01 -4.61 -2.36
N PHE A 142 -5.14 -4.56 -1.03
CA PHE A 142 -6.35 -4.96 -0.30
C PHE A 142 -7.56 -4.02 -0.49
N TYR A 143 -7.38 -2.86 -1.14
CA TYR A 143 -8.50 -2.00 -1.55
C TYR A 143 -9.23 -2.51 -2.80
N SER A 144 -8.65 -3.46 -3.53
CA SER A 144 -9.30 -4.09 -4.68
C SER A 144 -10.43 -5.02 -4.24
N ASP A 145 -11.64 -4.82 -4.77
CA ASP A 145 -12.77 -5.74 -4.59
C ASP A 145 -12.51 -7.12 -5.23
N THR A 146 -11.64 -7.17 -6.24
CA THR A 146 -11.29 -8.39 -6.96
C THR A 146 -9.78 -8.60 -6.99
N GLN A 147 -9.17 -8.71 -5.81
CA GLN A 147 -7.72 -8.89 -5.67
C GLN A 147 -7.16 -10.03 -6.53
N LEU A 148 -7.88 -11.14 -6.68
CA LEU A 148 -7.41 -12.23 -7.54
C LEU A 148 -7.39 -11.83 -9.02
N GLN A 149 -8.31 -10.98 -9.48
CA GLN A 149 -8.25 -10.42 -10.84
C GLN A 149 -7.09 -9.43 -10.98
N ALA A 150 -6.89 -8.54 -10.00
CA ALA A 150 -5.72 -7.65 -9.97
C ALA A 150 -4.40 -8.45 -9.99
N PHE A 151 -4.36 -9.60 -9.33
CA PHE A 151 -3.20 -10.50 -9.31
C PHE A 151 -2.95 -11.11 -10.70
N ARG A 152 -4.02 -11.48 -11.42
CA ARG A 152 -3.94 -11.94 -12.82
C ARG A 152 -3.45 -10.85 -13.77
N GLU A 153 -3.91 -9.62 -13.59
CA GLU A 153 -3.44 -8.48 -14.38
C GLU A 153 -1.97 -8.17 -14.12
N ALA A 154 -1.53 -8.19 -12.85
CA ALA A 154 -0.11 -8.05 -12.52
C ALA A 154 0.73 -9.13 -13.22
N HIS A 155 0.28 -10.40 -13.19
CA HIS A 155 0.92 -11.47 -13.94
C HIS A 155 0.95 -11.21 -15.46
N ARG A 156 -0.16 -10.73 -16.05
CA ARG A 156 -0.26 -10.47 -17.50
C ARG A 156 0.80 -9.46 -17.96
N VAL A 157 0.92 -8.34 -17.23
CA VAL A 157 1.83 -7.24 -17.61
C VAL A 157 3.29 -7.51 -17.26
N LEU A 158 3.60 -8.53 -16.45
CA LEU A 158 4.98 -8.93 -16.17
C LEU A 158 5.62 -9.69 -17.33
N VAL A 159 6.90 -9.42 -17.60
CA VAL A 159 7.72 -10.27 -18.48
C VAL A 159 7.93 -11.66 -17.88
N LYS A 160 8.34 -12.63 -18.70
CA LYS A 160 8.81 -13.94 -18.20
C LYS A 160 9.96 -13.76 -17.22
N GLY A 161 9.90 -14.44 -16.08
CA GLY A 161 10.85 -14.25 -14.98
C GLY A 161 10.66 -12.95 -14.18
N GLY A 162 9.67 -12.11 -14.52
CA GLY A 162 9.34 -10.90 -13.80
C GLY A 162 8.74 -11.18 -12.42
N GLU A 163 8.91 -10.24 -11.51
CA GLU A 163 8.63 -10.42 -10.08
C GLU A 163 7.45 -9.55 -9.61
N PHE A 164 6.64 -10.06 -8.70
CA PHE A 164 5.52 -9.34 -8.09
C PHE A 164 5.66 -9.33 -6.57
N LEU A 165 5.73 -8.13 -5.99
CA LEU A 165 5.80 -7.94 -4.53
C LEU A 165 4.56 -7.24 -4.01
N ILE A 166 3.92 -7.82 -3.00
CA ILE A 166 2.78 -7.23 -2.33
C ILE A 166 3.14 -7.06 -0.85
N CYS A 167 3.24 -5.82 -0.38
CA CYS A 167 3.24 -5.53 1.05
C CYS A 167 1.79 -5.35 1.48
N THR A 168 1.27 -6.25 2.32
CA THR A 168 -0.16 -6.33 2.65
C THR A 168 -0.39 -6.98 4.00
N TYR A 169 -1.61 -6.82 4.50
CA TYR A 169 -2.16 -7.66 5.55
C TYR A 169 -2.78 -8.94 4.95
N PHE A 170 -2.62 -10.08 5.63
CA PHE A 170 -3.12 -11.38 5.18
C PHE A 170 -3.32 -12.35 6.34
N PHE A 171 -4.27 -13.27 6.18
CA PHE A 171 -4.50 -14.34 7.15
C PHE A 171 -3.57 -15.53 6.91
N THR A 172 -3.19 -16.22 7.98
CA THR A 172 -2.38 -17.44 7.97
C THR A 172 -2.95 -18.48 8.93
N GLY A 173 -2.46 -19.72 8.85
CA GLY A 173 -2.91 -20.81 9.72
C GLY A 173 -4.26 -21.37 9.26
N ASP A 174 -5.16 -21.56 10.22
CA ASP A 174 -6.53 -21.97 9.91
C ASP A 174 -7.30 -20.83 9.24
N ARG A 175 -8.24 -21.17 8.36
CA ARG A 175 -9.09 -20.17 7.73
C ARG A 175 -9.86 -19.38 8.80
N PRO A 176 -9.80 -18.04 8.78
CA PRO A 176 -10.48 -17.23 9.78
C PRO A 176 -12.00 -17.42 9.68
N SER A 177 -12.68 -17.33 10.83
CA SER A 177 -14.14 -17.26 10.83
C SER A 177 -14.62 -15.94 10.22
N GLU A 178 -15.87 -15.90 9.74
CA GLU A 178 -16.47 -14.64 9.26
C GLU A 178 -16.45 -13.55 10.35
N ALA A 179 -16.60 -13.92 11.62
CA ALA A 179 -16.51 -13.01 12.74
C ALA A 179 -15.10 -12.40 12.89
N ASP A 180 -14.05 -13.20 12.73
CA ASP A 180 -12.66 -12.72 12.80
C ASP A 180 -12.32 -11.82 11.62
N VAL A 181 -12.76 -12.18 10.40
CA VAL A 181 -12.61 -11.33 9.22
C VAL A 181 -13.28 -9.98 9.47
N ASN A 182 -14.56 -9.98 9.85
CA ASN A 182 -15.30 -8.75 10.13
C ASN A 182 -14.67 -7.91 11.24
N LYS A 183 -14.12 -8.56 12.27
CA LYS A 183 -13.44 -7.89 13.38
C LYS A 183 -12.17 -7.18 12.91
N VAL A 184 -11.31 -7.88 12.16
CA VAL A 184 -10.06 -7.35 11.64
C VAL A 184 -10.30 -6.22 10.63
N THR A 185 -11.24 -6.40 9.70
CA THR A 185 -11.60 -5.33 8.75
C THR A 185 -12.17 -4.13 9.48
N ASN A 186 -13.00 -4.32 10.52
CA ASN A 186 -13.53 -3.23 11.32
C ASN A 186 -12.48 -2.56 12.22
N TRP A 187 -11.42 -3.24 12.64
CA TRP A 187 -10.33 -2.52 13.29
C TRP A 187 -9.63 -1.59 12.30
N TYR A 188 -9.32 -2.08 11.10
CA TYR A 188 -8.60 -1.31 10.08
C TYR A 188 -9.41 -0.15 9.47
N THR A 189 -10.69 -0.36 9.15
CA THR A 189 -11.55 0.64 8.48
C THR A 189 -12.55 1.28 9.42
N GLY A 190 -12.94 0.51 10.45
CA GLY A 190 -14.17 0.56 11.25
C GLY A 190 -15.36 1.15 10.56
N GLY A 191 -15.73 0.40 9.52
CA GLY A 191 -17.00 0.50 8.84
C GLY A 191 -17.08 1.67 7.88
N ILE A 192 -15.98 2.41 7.67
CA ILE A 192 -15.98 3.59 6.79
C ILE A 192 -15.76 3.19 5.34
N HIS A 193 -14.93 2.16 5.09
CA HIS A 193 -14.62 1.68 3.76
C HIS A 193 -14.42 0.16 3.77
N LYS A 194 -14.39 -0.43 2.57
CA LYS A 194 -14.14 -1.85 2.39
C LYS A 194 -12.66 -2.10 2.14
N VAL A 195 -12.17 -3.17 2.75
CA VAL A 195 -10.90 -3.80 2.46
C VAL A 195 -11.10 -5.30 2.48
N TYR A 196 -10.28 -6.02 1.72
CA TYR A 196 -10.31 -7.46 1.70
C TYR A 196 -8.92 -7.96 2.07
N PHE A 197 -8.84 -8.72 3.15
CA PHE A 197 -7.60 -9.41 3.51
C PHE A 197 -7.81 -10.87 3.16
N LEU A 198 -6.98 -11.38 2.24
CA LEU A 198 -7.08 -12.77 1.81
C LEU A 198 -6.29 -13.68 2.75
N HIS A 199 -6.65 -14.95 2.76
CA HIS A 199 -5.79 -15.98 3.33
C HIS A 199 -4.60 -16.23 2.39
N ILE A 200 -3.42 -16.52 2.96
CA ILE A 200 -2.20 -16.73 2.18
C ILE A 200 -2.37 -17.83 1.11
N ASP A 201 -3.14 -18.87 1.41
CA ASP A 201 -3.41 -19.96 0.48
C ASP A 201 -4.24 -19.54 -0.74
N GLU A 202 -5.01 -18.45 -0.65
CA GLU A 202 -5.73 -17.91 -1.80
C GLU A 202 -4.75 -17.27 -2.79
N TYR A 203 -3.74 -16.55 -2.30
CA TYR A 203 -2.65 -16.04 -3.14
C TYR A 203 -1.85 -17.19 -3.76
N ARG A 204 -1.49 -18.20 -2.97
CA ARG A 204 -0.78 -19.39 -3.49
C ARG A 204 -1.55 -20.13 -4.56
N LYS A 205 -2.87 -20.30 -4.34
CA LYS A 205 -3.75 -20.96 -5.29
C LYS A 205 -3.79 -20.19 -6.61
N VAL A 206 -4.07 -18.89 -6.58
CA VAL A 206 -4.12 -18.09 -7.82
C VAL A 206 -2.76 -18.00 -8.50
N ALA A 207 -1.66 -17.90 -7.73
CA ALA A 207 -0.31 -17.87 -8.27
C ALA A 207 -0.02 -19.14 -9.06
N LYS A 208 -0.32 -20.32 -8.50
CA LYS A 208 -0.17 -21.60 -9.19
C LYS A 208 -1.04 -21.70 -10.46
N GLU A 209 -2.29 -21.24 -10.39
CA GLU A 209 -3.22 -21.28 -11.53
C GLU A 209 -2.72 -20.48 -12.74
N ILE A 210 -1.98 -19.39 -12.50
CA ILE A 210 -1.54 -18.48 -13.56
C ILE A 210 -0.06 -18.60 -13.93
N GLY A 211 0.67 -19.57 -13.37
CA GLY A 211 2.09 -19.76 -13.66
C GLY A 211 3.00 -18.77 -12.93
N MET A 212 2.73 -18.54 -11.65
CA MET A 212 3.64 -17.84 -10.74
C MET A 212 4.10 -18.77 -9.62
N SER A 213 5.40 -18.69 -9.34
CA SER A 213 6.05 -19.38 -8.23
C SER A 213 6.18 -18.46 -7.01
N GLU A 214 5.96 -18.97 -5.81
CA GLU A 214 6.28 -18.27 -4.55
C GLU A 214 7.81 -18.24 -4.39
N VAL A 215 8.38 -17.03 -4.27
CA VAL A 215 9.81 -16.83 -3.98
C VAL A 215 10.03 -16.84 -2.48
N GLN A 216 9.26 -16.03 -1.75
CA GLN A 216 9.29 -15.95 -0.29
C GLN A 216 8.07 -15.20 0.26
N ILE A 217 7.71 -15.51 1.50
CA ILE A 217 6.76 -14.75 2.31
C ILE A 217 7.53 -14.25 3.53
N ILE A 218 7.49 -12.94 3.79
CA ILE A 218 8.20 -12.31 4.90
C ILE A 218 7.17 -11.69 5.83
N GLU A 219 7.08 -12.22 7.05
CA GLU A 219 6.19 -11.70 8.10
C GLU A 219 6.90 -10.60 8.89
N LEU A 220 6.22 -9.46 9.05
CA LEU A 220 6.76 -8.24 9.66
C LEU A 220 5.74 -7.60 10.64
N THR A 221 4.78 -8.39 11.11
CA THR A 221 3.61 -7.94 11.89
C THR A 221 3.97 -7.17 13.16
N ASP A 222 5.14 -7.46 13.75
CA ASP A 222 5.64 -6.76 14.95
C ASP A 222 5.80 -5.24 14.76
N ASN A 223 5.89 -4.77 13.51
CA ASN A 223 5.94 -3.33 13.19
C ASN A 223 4.58 -2.64 13.30
N VAL A 224 3.47 -3.40 13.17
CA VAL A 224 2.12 -2.85 13.07
C VAL A 224 1.70 -2.10 14.35
N PRO A 225 1.83 -2.67 15.56
CA PRO A 225 1.40 -1.96 16.78
C PRO A 225 2.19 -0.67 17.01
N LEU A 226 3.51 -0.72 16.78
CA LEU A 226 4.39 0.43 16.99
C LEU A 226 4.10 1.55 15.98
N ASN A 227 3.82 1.21 14.72
CA ASN A 227 3.42 2.18 13.70
C ASN A 227 2.20 2.99 14.15
N TYR A 228 1.13 2.30 14.56
CA TYR A 228 -0.11 2.97 14.96
C TYR A 228 0.04 3.74 16.28
N LEU A 229 0.89 3.27 17.19
CA LEU A 229 1.25 4.01 18.41
C LEU A 229 1.97 5.32 18.09
N GLN A 230 3.01 5.30 17.25
CA GLN A 230 3.74 6.51 16.87
C GLN A 230 2.86 7.50 16.09
N LEU A 231 1.99 7.02 15.19
CA LEU A 231 1.01 7.86 14.50
C LEU A 231 0.07 8.54 15.50
N LEU A 232 -0.42 7.81 16.50
CA LEU A 232 -1.28 8.35 17.55
C LEU A 232 -0.55 9.41 18.37
N GLN A 233 0.64 9.11 18.88
CA GLN A 233 1.42 10.05 19.69
C GLN A 233 1.71 11.35 18.94
N LYS A 234 2.08 11.24 17.66
CA LYS A 234 2.33 12.40 16.80
C LYS A 234 1.05 13.22 16.58
N MET A 235 -0.08 12.56 16.32
CA MET A 235 -1.37 13.21 16.17
C MET A 235 -1.82 13.92 17.47
N GLU A 236 -1.67 13.28 18.62
CA GLU A 236 -2.03 13.87 19.93
C GLU A 236 -1.18 15.10 20.25
N LYS A 237 0.12 15.04 19.97
CA LYS A 237 1.03 16.19 20.14
C LYS A 237 0.58 17.38 19.29
N ILE A 238 0.36 17.16 17.98
CA ILE A 238 -0.08 18.23 17.06
C ILE A 238 -1.44 18.80 17.49
N GLN A 239 -2.38 17.95 17.91
CA GLN A 239 -3.69 18.44 18.35
C GLN A 239 -3.59 19.28 19.62
N ALA A 240 -2.73 18.91 20.57
CA ALA A 240 -2.52 19.66 21.81
C ALA A 240 -1.90 21.05 21.55
N GLU A 241 -0.98 21.14 20.59
CA GLU A 241 -0.24 22.36 20.26
C GLU A 241 -1.00 23.28 19.29
N GLU A 242 -1.65 22.72 18.27
CA GLU A 242 -2.19 23.48 17.12
C GLU A 242 -3.71 23.40 16.99
N LYS A 243 -4.39 22.47 17.68
CA LYS A 243 -5.85 22.22 17.56
C LYS A 243 -6.31 22.07 16.11
N LEU A 244 -5.51 21.34 15.33
CA LEU A 244 -5.61 21.29 13.88
C LEU A 244 -6.89 20.61 13.37
N TRP A 245 -7.39 19.60 14.09
CA TRP A 245 -8.53 18.80 13.69
C TRP A 245 -9.78 19.11 14.52
N SER A 246 -10.95 18.89 13.90
CA SER A 246 -12.22 18.87 14.62
C SER A 246 -12.23 17.80 15.73
N GLU A 247 -12.91 18.07 16.84
CA GLU A 247 -12.99 17.13 17.97
C GLU A 247 -13.58 15.77 17.55
N TYR A 248 -14.60 15.80 16.69
CA TYR A 248 -15.20 14.59 16.12
C TYR A 248 -14.18 13.76 15.33
N PHE A 249 -13.45 14.39 14.40
CA PHE A 249 -12.42 13.70 13.62
C PHE A 249 -11.32 13.15 14.52
N PHE A 250 -10.81 13.98 15.43
CA PHE A 250 -9.72 13.62 16.32
C PHE A 250 -10.07 12.39 17.16
N ASN A 251 -11.23 12.39 17.80
CA ASN A 251 -11.67 11.27 18.64
C ASN A 251 -11.90 9.98 17.82
N LYS A 252 -12.54 10.07 16.65
CA LYS A 252 -12.71 8.90 15.77
C LYS A 252 -11.40 8.35 15.25
N LYS A 253 -10.48 9.22 14.81
CA LYS A 253 -9.18 8.80 14.28
C LYS A 253 -8.29 8.22 15.38
N LYS A 254 -8.30 8.80 16.59
CA LYS A 254 -7.62 8.24 17.76
C LYS A 254 -8.09 6.82 18.06
N GLN A 255 -9.40 6.58 18.14
CA GLN A 255 -9.94 5.23 18.36
C GLN A 255 -9.51 4.28 17.24
N ARG A 256 -9.57 4.73 15.98
CA ARG A 256 -9.12 3.94 14.83
C ARG A 256 -7.66 3.52 14.94
N LEU A 257 -6.76 4.42 15.34
CA LEU A 257 -5.33 4.10 15.50
C LEU A 257 -5.12 3.08 16.62
N LEU A 258 -5.85 3.20 17.74
CA LEU A 258 -5.81 2.22 18.83
C LEU A 258 -6.29 0.84 18.34
N ASP A 259 -7.42 0.79 17.64
CA ASP A 259 -7.99 -0.43 17.06
C ASP A 259 -7.00 -1.12 16.11
N CYS A 260 -6.32 -0.36 15.25
CA CYS A 260 -5.30 -0.90 14.34
C CYS A 260 -4.06 -1.41 15.10
N GLY A 261 -3.71 -0.79 16.22
CA GLY A 261 -2.67 -1.29 17.13
C GLY A 261 -3.04 -2.63 17.76
N GLU A 262 -4.29 -2.79 18.19
CA GLU A 262 -4.81 -4.06 18.72
C GLU A 262 -4.93 -5.13 17.64
N MET A 263 -5.30 -4.75 16.41
CA MET A 263 -5.27 -5.64 15.25
C MET A 263 -3.89 -6.29 15.07
N GLY A 264 -2.82 -5.48 15.10
CA GLY A 264 -1.44 -5.99 14.97
C GLY A 264 -0.99 -6.89 16.13
N LYS A 265 -1.56 -6.75 17.33
CA LYS A 265 -1.25 -7.59 18.50
C LYS A 265 -2.10 -8.86 18.58
N SER A 266 -3.19 -8.92 17.82
CA SER A 266 -4.24 -9.93 18.01
C SER A 266 -3.82 -11.36 17.67
N GLY A 267 -2.77 -11.53 16.86
CA GLY A 267 -2.40 -12.81 16.27
C GLY A 267 -3.37 -13.33 15.21
N LEU A 268 -4.44 -12.58 14.89
CA LEU A 268 -5.43 -12.98 13.89
C LEU A 268 -4.97 -12.71 12.46
N ILE A 269 -4.18 -11.66 12.25
CA ILE A 269 -3.73 -11.23 10.92
C ILE A 269 -2.24 -10.93 10.94
N GLN A 270 -1.58 -11.24 9.84
CA GLN A 270 -0.19 -10.89 9.61
C GLN A 270 -0.09 -9.66 8.71
N TRP A 271 1.01 -8.92 8.81
CA TRP A 271 1.43 -7.92 7.85
C TRP A 271 2.82 -8.27 7.36
N GLY A 272 3.06 -8.14 6.06
CA GLY A 272 4.32 -8.58 5.49
C GLY A 272 4.38 -8.48 3.97
N ILE A 273 5.42 -9.07 3.41
CA ILE A 273 5.71 -9.04 1.97
C ILE A 273 5.46 -10.42 1.38
N LEU A 274 4.60 -10.47 0.38
CA LEU A 274 4.38 -11.64 -0.47
C LEU A 274 5.18 -11.45 -1.75
N HIS A 275 6.11 -12.35 -2.05
CA HIS A 275 6.97 -12.26 -3.22
C HIS A 275 6.75 -13.45 -4.16
N TYR A 276 6.30 -13.16 -5.38
CA TYR A 276 6.07 -14.13 -6.44
C TYR A 276 6.89 -13.83 -7.68
N ARG A 277 7.15 -14.85 -8.48
CA ARG A 277 7.84 -14.72 -9.76
C ARG A 277 7.07 -15.43 -10.85
N LYS A 278 6.83 -14.72 -11.96
CA LYS A 278 6.25 -15.27 -13.18
C LYS A 278 7.19 -16.31 -13.78
N GLU A 279 6.68 -17.51 -14.02
CA GLU A 279 7.44 -18.61 -14.58
C GLU A 279 7.88 -18.30 -16.03
N ASN A 280 8.92 -19.02 -16.48
CA ASN A 280 9.49 -18.85 -17.81
C ASN A 280 8.67 -19.54 -18.90
#